data_AF-A0A133XXT2-F1
#
_entry.id   AF-A0A133XXT2-F1
#
_cell.length_a   1.000
_cell.length_b   1.000
_cell.length_c   1.000
_cell.angle_alpha   90.00
_cell.angle_beta   90.00
_cell.angle_gamma   90.00
#
_symmetry.space_group_name_H-M   'P 1'
#
loop_
_entity.id
_entity.type
_entity.pdbx_description
1 polymer ?
#
loop_
_entity_poly.entity_id
_entity_poly.type
_entity_poly.pdbx_seq_one_letter_code
_entity_poly.pdbx_strand_id
1 'polypeptide(L)' 'MNDQFPKNKQEALTLLYLQNQDLSTIAPKQLVDKYELVYKEIGLAFEKYKKHHIQKIDY' A
#
# COMPACT_ATOMS: atom_id res chain seq x y z
N MET A 1 -18.32 -0.57 -17.12
CA MET A 1 -16.90 -0.18 -17.00
C MET A 1 -16.57 -0.28 -15.52
N ASN A 2 -15.79 -1.28 -15.11
CA ASN A 2 -15.48 -1.52 -13.71
C ASN A 2 -14.32 -0.60 -13.32
N ASP A 3 -14.58 0.41 -12.49
CA ASP A 3 -13.56 1.34 -12.01
C ASP A 3 -12.63 0.65 -11.01
N GLN A 4 -11.73 -0.20 -11.52
CA GLN A 4 -10.68 -0.86 -10.75
C GLN A 4 -9.53 0.12 -10.43
N PHE A 5 -9.85 1.40 -10.24
CA PHE A 5 -8.89 2.40 -9.78
C PHE A 5 -8.80 2.37 -8.25
N PRO A 6 -7.60 2.56 -7.69
CA PRO A 6 -7.40 2.60 -6.25
C PRO A 6 -8.25 3.71 -5.62
N LYS A 7 -8.99 3.38 -4.56
CA LYS A 7 -9.92 4.29 -3.87
C LYS A 7 -9.21 5.27 -2.93
N ASN A 8 -7.97 4.97 -2.57
CA ASN A 8 -7.19 5.77 -1.64
C ASN A 8 -5.69 5.69 -1.96
N LYS A 9 -4.92 6.58 -1.32
CA LYS A 9 -3.46 6.67 -1.52
C LYS A 9 -2.72 5.38 -1.16
N GLN A 10 -3.22 4.61 -0.18
CA GLN A 10 -2.62 3.37 0.26
C GLN A 10 -2.77 2.27 -0.80
N GLU A 11 -3.98 2.08 -1.34
CA GLU A 11 -4.25 1.17 -2.47
C GLU A 11 -3.44 1.56 -3.71
N ALA A 12 -3.35 2.86 -4.02
CA ALA A 12 -2.62 3.34 -5.18
C ALA A 12 -1.13 3.02 -5.11
N LEU A 13 -0.51 3.26 -3.95
CA LEU A 13 0.90 2.93 -3.73
C LEU A 13 1.14 1.43 -3.66
N THR A 14 0.18 0.66 -3.14
CA THR A 14 0.24 -0.82 -3.12
C THR A 14 0.28 -1.37 -4.53
N LEU A 15 -0.64 -0.94 -5.39
CA LEU A 15 -0.71 -1.35 -6.79
C LEU A 15 0.54 -0.91 -7.57
N LEU A 16 0.98 0.34 -7.40
CA LEU A 16 2.20 0.85 -8.04
C LEU A 16 3.43 0.02 -7.65
N TYR A 17 3.57 -0.33 -6.37
CA TYR A 17 4.66 -1.18 -5.91
C TYR A 17 4.62 -2.55 -6.57
N LEU A 18 3.45 -3.21 -6.57
CA LEU A 18 3.28 -4.53 -7.15
C LEU A 18 3.48 -4.57 -8.67
N GLN A 19 3.04 -3.53 -9.39
CA GLN A 19 3.23 -3.41 -10.84
C GLN A 19 4.72 -3.39 -11.24
N ASN A 20 5.58 -2.88 -10.35
CA ASN A 20 7.02 -2.83 -10.59
C ASN A 20 7.75 -4.13 -10.17
N GLN A 21 7.02 -5.18 -9.82
CA GLN A 21 7.58 -6.48 -9.44
C GLN A 21 7.27 -7.53 -10.51
N ASP A 22 8.15 -8.53 -10.65
CA ASP A 22 7.78 -9.73 -11.39
C ASP A 22 6.82 -10.58 -10.54
N LEU A 23 5.58 -10.70 -11.02
CA LEU A 23 4.50 -11.48 -10.40
C LEU A 23 4.11 -12.68 -11.27
N SER A 24 4.82 -12.95 -12.36
CA SER A 24 4.48 -14.03 -13.29
C SER A 24 4.60 -15.43 -12.69
N THR A 25 5.38 -15.57 -11.61
CA THR A 25 5.72 -16.85 -10.98
C THR A 25 4.96 -17.13 -9.67
N ILE A 26 4.12 -16.21 -9.20
CA ILE A 26 3.39 -16.37 -7.94
C ILE A 26 1.98 -16.95 -8.16
N ALA A 27 1.57 -17.85 -7.25
CA ALA A 27 0.22 -18.40 -7.28
C ALA A 27 -0.82 -17.33 -6.89
N PRO A 28 -2.10 -17.45 -7.33
CA PRO A 28 -3.14 -16.47 -7.01
C PRO A 28 -3.31 -16.20 -5.50
N LYS A 29 -3.19 -17.23 -4.66
CA LYS A 29 -3.24 -17.06 -3.19
C LYS A 29 -2.07 -16.20 -2.68
N GLN A 30 -0.87 -16.44 -3.20
CA GLN A 30 0.31 -15.68 -2.83
C GLN A 30 0.24 -14.23 -3.30
N LEU A 31 -0.45 -13.96 -4.43
CA LEU A 31 -0.74 -12.60 -4.88
C LEU A 31 -1.61 -11.84 -3.88
N VAL A 32 -2.68 -12.47 -3.37
CA VAL A 32 -3.53 -11.88 -2.34
C VAL A 32 -2.73 -11.61 -1.06
N ASP A 33 -1.97 -12.60 -0.59
CA ASP A 33 -1.14 -12.46 0.62
C ASP A 33 -0.12 -11.31 0.46
N LYS A 34 0.51 -11.19 -0.72
CA LYS A 34 1.49 -10.13 -1.02
C LYS A 34 0.83 -8.76 -1.08
N TYR A 35 -0.37 -8.66 -1.67
CA TYR A 35 -1.15 -7.42 -1.69
C TYR A 35 -1.47 -6.93 -0.27
N GLU A 36 -2.03 -7.80 0.56
CA GLU A 36 -2.40 -7.47 1.94
C GLU A 36 -1.19 -7.06 2.78
N LEU A 37 -0.05 -7.74 2.60
CA LEU A 37 1.20 -7.40 3.27
C LEU A 37 1.66 -5.98 2.91
N VAL A 38 1.82 -5.70 1.62
CA VAL A 38 2.29 -4.38 1.15
C VAL A 38 1.31 -3.28 1.54
N TYR A 39 0.00 -3.55 1.42
CA TYR A 39 -1.05 -2.64 1.86
C TYR A 39 -0.87 -2.27 3.32
N LYS A 40 -0.70 -3.25 4.21
CA LYS A 40 -0.50 -3.03 5.65
C LYS A 40 0.78 -2.23 5.94
N GLU A 41 1.89 -2.55 5.28
CA GLU A 41 3.17 -1.85 5.47
C GLU A 41 3.06 -0.36 5.10
N ILE A 42 2.43 -0.05 3.96
CA ILE A 42 2.19 1.33 3.54
C ILE A 42 1.27 2.06 4.52
N GLY A 43 0.23 1.40 5.00
CA GLY A 43 -0.66 1.94 6.04
C GLY A 43 0.10 2.32 7.31
N LEU A 44 0.97 1.42 7.80
CA LEU A 44 1.83 1.69 8.96
C LEU A 44 2.80 2.85 8.71
N ALA A 45 3.33 2.99 7.49
CA ALA A 45 4.19 4.11 7.12
C ALA A 45 3.42 5.44 7.16
N PHE A 46 2.18 5.48 6.68
CA PHE A 46 1.33 6.67 6.78
C PHE A 46 1.01 7.05 8.23
N GLU A 47 0.69 6.07 9.08
CA GLU A 47 0.44 6.34 10.50
C GLU A 47 1.67 6.88 11.22
N LYS A 48 2.86 6.32 10.93
CA LYS A 48 4.13 6.88 11.41
C LYS A 48 4.33 8.30 10.91
N TYR A 49 4.11 8.57 9.62
CA TYR A 49 4.27 9.91 9.05
C TYR A 49 3.33 10.91 9.74
N LYS A 50 2.04 10.59 9.89
CA LYS A 50 1.08 11.44 10.60
C LYS A 50 1.51 11.72 12.04
N LYS A 51 1.92 10.71 12.78
CA LYS A 51 2.36 10.86 14.18
C LYS A 51 3.57 11.80 14.32
N HIS A 52 4.56 11.67 13.44
CA HIS A 52 5.73 12.55 13.45
C HIS A 52 5.40 13.97 13.00
N HIS A 53 4.42 14.15 12.10
CA HIS A 53 3.98 15.48 11.68
C HIS A 53 3.17 16.19 12.76
N ILE A 54 2.30 15.49 13.50
CA ILE A 54 1.56 16.09 14.61
C ILE A 54 2.53 16.54 15.72
N GLN A 55 3.50 15.69 16.10
CA GLN A 55 4.48 16.02 17.15
C GLN A 55 5.42 17.18 16.82
N LYS A 56 5.57 17.59 15.55
CA LYS A 56 6.41 18.72 15.15
C LYS A 56 5.67 20.06 15.10
N ILE A 57 4.34 20.06 15.17
CA ILE A 57 3.51 21.28 15.13
C ILE A 57 3.30 21.82 16.55
N ASP A 58 3.49 20.99 17.58
CA ASP A 58 3.30 21.33 18.99
C ASP A 58 4.55 21.93 19.69
N TYR A 59 5.55 22.43 18.94
CA TYR A 59 6.77 23.08 19.47
C TYR A 59 6.92 24.54 19.03
#